data_AF-A0A517MAM6-F1
#
_entry.id   AF-A0A517MAM6-F1
#
_cell.length_a   1.000
_cell.length_b   1.000
_cell.length_c   1.000
_cell.angle_alpha   90.00
_cell.angle_beta   90.00
_cell.angle_gamma   90.00
#
_symmetry.space_group_name_H-M   'P 1'
#
loop_
_entity.id
_entity.type
_entity.pdbx_description
1 polymer ?
#
loop_
_entity_poly.entity_id
_entity_poly.type
_entity_poly.pdbx_seq_one_letter_code
_entity_poly.pdbx_strand_id
1 'polypeptide(L)'
;MPKLTVEGVGTFEVAEGKRLVNALIDEAGTDQLHACGGASRCTTCRVEFVEGEPDKQTAAERETLQAREVTEPGVRLSCQILCDHDMTVRLISRLEGSGRKDQGGRPSDEMQPEPQWVSKSEQSS
;
A
#
# COMPACT_ATOMS: atom_id res chain seq x y z
N MET A 1 -3.16 -8.52 16.50
CA MET A 1 -3.93 -8.29 15.26
C MET A 1 -4.17 -6.80 15.16
N PRO A 2 -3.44 -6.10 14.29
CA PRO A 2 -3.72 -4.70 14.01
C PRO A 2 -5.08 -4.51 13.34
N LYS A 3 -5.64 -3.32 13.50
CA LYS A 3 -6.89 -2.89 12.85
C LYS A 3 -6.58 -2.07 11.60
N LEU A 4 -7.14 -2.51 10.47
CA LEU A 4 -7.13 -1.76 9.22
C LEU A 4 -8.50 -1.09 9.04
N THR A 5 -8.54 0.23 9.10
CA THR A 5 -9.73 1.01 8.72
C THR A 5 -9.59 1.50 7.29
N VAL A 6 -10.57 1.22 6.45
CA VAL A 6 -10.66 1.69 5.08
C VAL A 6 -11.84 2.66 5.00
N GLU A 7 -11.57 3.93 4.73
CA GLU A 7 -12.60 4.97 4.67
C GLU A 7 -13.73 4.60 3.69
N GLY A 8 -14.98 4.70 4.16
CA GLY A 8 -16.16 4.37 3.37
C GLY A 8 -16.43 2.87 3.19
N VAL A 9 -15.57 1.99 3.73
CA VAL A 9 -15.73 0.53 3.63
C VAL A 9 -15.94 -0.11 5.01
N GLY A 10 -15.05 0.15 5.98
CA GLY A 10 -15.16 -0.43 7.33
C GLY A 10 -13.83 -0.61 8.04
N THR A 11 -13.85 -1.29 9.19
CA THR A 11 -12.67 -1.64 9.98
C THR A 11 -12.54 -3.15 10.10
N PHE A 12 -11.33 -3.67 9.89
CA PHE A 12 -11.02 -5.09 9.79
C PHE A 12 -9.87 -5.46 10.70
N GLU A 13 -9.96 -6.61 11.38
CA GLU A 13 -8.81 -7.20 12.06
C GLU A 13 -7.97 -7.97 11.04
N VAL A 14 -6.67 -7.69 10.99
CA VAL A 14 -5.75 -8.30 10.04
C VAL A 14 -4.60 -8.99 10.76
N ALA A 15 -4.03 -10.01 10.13
CA ALA A 15 -2.84 -10.67 10.67
C ALA A 15 -1.66 -9.69 10.72
N GLU A 16 -0.93 -9.73 11.83
CA GLU A 16 0.28 -8.93 12.00
C GLU A 16 1.33 -9.31 10.96
N GLY A 17 1.96 -8.32 10.34
CA GLY A 17 2.92 -8.51 9.25
C GLY A 17 2.29 -8.89 7.91
N LYS A 18 0.96 -8.97 7.78
CA LYS A 18 0.32 -9.15 6.47
C LYS A 18 0.58 -7.94 5.59
N ARG A 19 0.83 -8.14 4.29
CA ARG A 19 0.98 -7.04 3.34
C ARG A 19 -0.33 -6.25 3.22
N LEU A 20 -0.27 -4.92 3.31
CA LEU A 20 -1.45 -4.05 3.26
C LEU A 20 -2.27 -4.26 1.98
N VAL A 21 -1.62 -4.40 0.82
CA VAL A 21 -2.34 -4.70 -0.44
C VAL A 21 -3.17 -5.98 -0.37
N ASN A 22 -2.68 -7.03 0.30
CA ASN A 22 -3.42 -8.28 0.45
C ASN A 22 -4.54 -8.09 1.47
N ALA A 23 -4.30 -7.34 2.54
CA ALA A 23 -5.32 -7.00 3.53
C ALA A 23 -6.52 -6.23 2.93
N LEU A 24 -6.23 -5.32 2.00
CA LEU A 24 -7.25 -4.55 1.28
C LEU A 24 -8.14 -5.41 0.39
N ILE A 25 -7.63 -6.54 -0.12
CA ILE A 25 -8.37 -7.43 -1.02
C ILE A 25 -9.06 -8.54 -0.24
N ASP A 26 -8.30 -9.26 0.59
CA ASP A 26 -8.74 -10.50 1.22
C ASP A 26 -9.72 -10.22 2.38
N GLU A 27 -9.41 -9.27 3.26
CA GLU A 27 -10.23 -8.94 4.43
C GLU A 27 -11.21 -7.80 4.16
N ALA A 28 -10.76 -6.71 3.53
CA ALA A 28 -11.61 -5.56 3.27
C ALA A 28 -12.49 -5.72 2.01
N GLY A 29 -12.24 -6.74 1.17
CA GLY A 29 -13.06 -7.03 -0.01
C GLY A 29 -13.04 -5.94 -1.07
N THR A 30 -11.98 -5.14 -1.14
CA THR A 30 -11.91 -3.96 -2.01
C THR A 30 -11.35 -4.31 -3.38
N ASP A 31 -11.60 -3.43 -4.34
CA ASP A 31 -11.09 -3.51 -5.70
C ASP A 31 -9.74 -2.78 -5.87
N GLN A 32 -8.93 -2.74 -4.79
CA GLN A 32 -7.60 -2.14 -4.79
C GLN A 32 -6.74 -2.68 -5.94
N LEU A 33 -6.20 -1.79 -6.77
CA LEU A 33 -5.36 -2.18 -7.89
C LEU A 33 -3.97 -2.65 -7.43
N HIS A 34 -3.40 -3.57 -8.19
CA HIS A 34 -2.05 -4.12 -8.00
C HIS A 34 -1.48 -4.62 -9.33
N ALA A 35 -1.50 -3.78 -10.36
CA ALA A 35 -1.25 -4.15 -11.76
C ALA A 35 0.11 -4.82 -12.01
N CYS A 36 1.12 -4.56 -11.17
CA CYS A 36 2.44 -5.19 -11.26
C CYS A 36 2.62 -6.44 -10.38
N GLY A 37 1.54 -6.97 -9.78
CA GLY A 37 1.61 -8.08 -8.83
C GLY A 37 2.27 -7.73 -7.50
N GLY A 38 2.29 -6.43 -7.15
CA GLY A 38 2.88 -5.95 -5.90
C GLY A 38 4.41 -5.97 -5.86
N ALA A 39 5.08 -5.86 -7.01
CA ALA A 39 6.55 -5.90 -7.13
C ALA A 39 7.23 -4.51 -7.14
N SER A 40 6.56 -3.46 -6.67
CA SER A 40 7.02 -2.06 -6.75
C SER A 40 7.49 -1.62 -8.16
N ARG A 41 6.76 -2.01 -9.21
CA ARG A 41 7.05 -1.61 -10.62
C ARG A 41 6.02 -0.65 -11.21
N CYS A 42 4.99 -0.30 -10.45
CA CYS A 42 3.91 0.60 -10.83
C CYS A 42 3.41 1.38 -9.61
N THR A 43 2.47 2.29 -9.82
CA THR A 43 1.84 3.11 -8.77
C THR A 43 0.32 2.91 -8.68
N THR A 44 -0.21 1.82 -9.22
CA THR A 44 -1.67 1.58 -9.18
C THR A 44 -2.14 1.18 -7.79
N CYS A 45 -1.26 0.65 -6.94
CA CYS A 45 -1.61 0.24 -5.57
C CYS A 45 -1.61 1.39 -4.55
N ARG A 46 -1.67 2.64 -5.04
CA ARG A 46 -1.60 3.82 -4.18
C ARG A 46 -2.82 3.90 -3.26
N VAL A 47 -2.51 4.16 -2.00
CA VAL A 47 -3.47 4.53 -0.95
C VAL A 47 -2.98 5.83 -0.32
N GLU A 48 -3.89 6.58 0.27
CA GLU A 48 -3.57 7.74 1.09
C GLU A 48 -3.77 7.36 2.56
N PHE A 49 -2.76 7.61 3.39
CA PHE A 49 -2.89 7.44 4.83
C PHE A 49 -3.65 8.60 5.46
N VAL A 50 -4.65 8.25 6.27
CA VAL A 50 -5.40 9.18 7.12
C VAL A 50 -4.80 9.19 8.52
N GLU A 51 -4.49 8.00 9.06
CA GLU A 51 -3.85 7.81 10.37
C GLU A 51 -2.97 6.56 10.35
N GLY A 52 -1.97 6.49 11.23
CA GLY A 52 -1.07 5.34 11.34
C GLY A 52 -0.19 5.16 10.09
N GLU A 53 0.35 6.23 9.52
CA GLU A 53 1.33 6.09 8.44
C GLU A 53 2.64 5.52 9.01
N PRO A 54 3.21 4.43 8.43
CA PRO A 54 4.49 3.91 8.88
C PRO A 54 5.63 4.93 8.70
N ASP A 55 6.47 5.09 9.74
CA ASP A 55 7.68 5.93 9.73
C ASP A 55 8.79 5.42 8.80
N LYS A 56 8.69 4.16 8.39
CA LYS A 56 9.63 3.50 7.48
C LYS A 56 9.00 3.30 6.12
N GLN A 57 9.86 3.29 5.12
CA GLN A 57 9.52 3.07 3.72
C GLN A 57 10.54 2.11 3.12
N THR A 58 10.14 1.28 2.15
CA THR A 58 11.15 0.49 1.41
C THR A 58 11.88 1.37 0.40
N ALA A 59 13.15 1.09 0.16
CA ALA A 59 13.93 1.78 -0.89
C ALA A 59 13.24 1.66 -2.25
N ALA A 60 12.71 0.48 -2.57
CA ALA A 60 11.95 0.24 -3.80
C ALA A 60 10.69 1.10 -3.91
N GLU A 61 9.92 1.24 -2.81
CA GLU A 61 8.77 2.14 -2.76
C GLU A 61 9.19 3.59 -3.06
N ARG A 62 10.24 4.06 -2.38
CA ARG A 62 10.75 5.44 -2.53
C ARG A 62 11.18 5.72 -3.96
N GLU A 63 11.98 4.85 -4.54
CA GLU A 63 12.46 4.96 -5.92
C GLU A 63 11.28 4.95 -6.90
N THR A 64 10.27 4.11 -6.67
CA THR A 64 9.10 4.01 -7.55
C THR A 64 8.24 5.26 -7.49
N LEU A 65 7.98 5.80 -6.30
CA LEU A 65 7.23 7.04 -6.14
C LEU A 65 7.97 8.23 -6.76
N GLN A 66 9.28 8.35 -6.53
CA GLN A 66 10.13 9.37 -7.15
C GLN A 66 10.14 9.27 -8.67
N ALA A 67 10.38 8.08 -9.23
CA ALA A 67 10.41 7.84 -10.68
C ALA A 67 9.05 7.98 -11.38
N ARG A 68 7.97 8.17 -10.60
CA ARG A 68 6.61 8.39 -11.10
C ARG A 68 6.04 9.73 -10.64
N GLU A 69 6.89 10.58 -10.05
CA GLU A 69 6.55 11.94 -9.62
C GLU A 69 5.34 11.99 -8.68
N VAL A 70 5.13 10.94 -7.89
CA VAL A 70 4.09 10.90 -6.85
C VAL A 70 4.65 11.61 -5.62
N THR A 71 4.08 12.76 -5.29
CA THR A 71 4.61 13.71 -4.29
C THR A 71 3.58 14.10 -3.25
N GLU A 72 2.35 13.61 -3.40
CA GLU A 72 1.23 13.88 -2.52
C GLU A 72 1.54 13.34 -1.11
N PRO A 73 1.41 14.17 -0.06
CA PRO A 73 1.63 13.73 1.32
C PRO A 73 0.71 12.56 1.69
N GLY A 74 1.24 11.61 2.45
CA GLY A 74 0.49 10.42 2.90
C GLY A 74 0.21 9.39 1.80
N VAL A 75 0.55 9.65 0.53
CA VAL A 75 0.37 8.69 -0.56
C VAL A 75 1.50 7.68 -0.58
N ARG A 76 1.13 6.40 -0.44
CA ARG A 76 2.07 5.28 -0.31
C ARG A 76 1.66 4.11 -1.20
N LEU A 77 2.60 3.20 -1.45
CA LEU A 77 2.32 1.98 -2.20
C LEU A 77 1.89 0.89 -1.23
N SER A 78 0.59 0.57 -1.18
CA SER A 78 0.05 -0.47 -0.28
C SER A 78 0.73 -1.84 -0.43
N CYS A 79 1.34 -2.13 -1.59
CA CYS A 79 2.08 -3.38 -1.77
C CYS A 79 3.45 -3.42 -1.05
N GLN A 80 3.97 -2.29 -0.61
CA GLN A 80 5.26 -2.17 0.07
C GLN A 80 5.11 -1.87 1.57
N ILE A 81 3.92 -2.12 2.14
CA ILE A 81 3.60 -1.86 3.54
C ILE A 81 3.15 -3.16 4.22
N LEU A 82 3.56 -3.35 5.46
CA LEU A 82 3.09 -4.41 6.34
C LEU A 82 2.11 -3.85 7.37
N CYS A 83 1.07 -4.62 7.69
CA CYS A 83 0.15 -4.32 8.77
C CYS A 83 0.76 -4.77 10.09
N ASP A 84 1.57 -3.93 10.73
CA ASP A 84 2.18 -4.17 12.05
C ASP A 84 1.63 -3.26 13.17
N HIS A 85 0.77 -2.31 12.82
CA HIS A 85 0.03 -1.46 13.75
C HIS A 85 -1.32 -1.05 13.14
N ASP A 86 -2.14 -0.36 13.94
CA ASP A 86 -3.44 0.14 13.48
C ASP A 86 -3.25 1.25 12.44
N MET A 87 -3.98 1.17 11.34
CA MET A 87 -3.85 2.10 10.21
C MET A 87 -5.22 2.47 9.66
N THR A 88 -5.37 3.72 9.24
CA THR A 88 -6.55 4.22 8.53
C THR A 88 -6.13 4.72 7.15
N VAL A 89 -6.73 4.18 6.09
CA VAL A 89 -6.39 4.52 4.70
C VAL A 89 -7.61 4.87 3.88
N ARG A 90 -7.39 5.71 2.86
CA ARG A 90 -8.35 6.01 1.80
C ARG A 90 -7.88 5.36 0.50
N LEU A 91 -8.83 4.73 -0.21
CA LEU A 91 -8.57 4.16 -1.53
C LEU A 91 -8.64 5.26 -2.59
N ILE A 92 -7.49 5.63 -3.14
CA ILE A 92 -7.37 6.65 -4.19
C ILE A 92 -7.06 6.06 -5.57
N SER A 93 -6.82 4.74 -5.65
CA SER A 93 -6.55 4.04 -6.91
C SER A 93 -7.22 2.67 -6.92
N ARG A 94 -8.43 2.64 -7.48
CA ARG A 94 -9.37 1.50 -7.50
C ARG A 94 -9.53 0.95 -8.91
N LEU A 95 -9.99 -0.30 -9.06
CA LEU A 95 -10.29 -0.87 -10.37
C LEU A 95 -11.44 -0.12 -11.03
N GLU A 96 -12.49 0.16 -10.26
CA GLU A 96 -13.58 1.02 -10.66
C GLU A 96 -13.04 2.38 -11.16
N GLY A 97 -13.47 2.77 -12.36
CA GLY A 97 -13.03 4.02 -13.00
C GLY A 97 -11.61 4.02 -13.59
N SER A 98 -10.81 2.96 -13.44
CA SER A 98 -9.43 2.92 -13.94
C SER A 98 -9.27 2.60 -15.43
N GLY A 99 -10.31 2.04 -16.06
CA GLY A 99 -10.25 1.52 -17.43
C GLY A 99 -9.41 0.24 -17.59
N ARG A 100 -8.94 -0.38 -16.49
CA ARG A 100 -8.24 -1.67 -16.53
C ARG A 100 -9.23 -2.83 -16.63
N LYS A 101 -8.78 -3.92 -17.25
CA LYS A 101 -9.55 -5.16 -17.37
C LYS A 101 -9.69 -5.89 -16.02
N ASP A 102 -8.66 -5.80 -15.17
CA ASP A 102 -8.57 -6.48 -13.88
C ASP A 102 -7.63 -5.72 -12.93
N GLN A 103 -7.56 -6.17 -11.67
CA GLN A 103 -6.70 -5.56 -10.64
C GLN A 103 -5.20 -5.86 -10.85
N GLY A 104 -4.85 -6.89 -11.63
CA GLY A 104 -3.52 -7.49 -11.71
C GLY A 104 -3.47 -8.91 -11.14
N GLY A 105 -2.31 -9.57 -11.25
CA GLY A 105 -2.09 -10.87 -10.61
C GLY A 105 -1.98 -10.72 -9.09
N ARG A 106 -2.55 -11.66 -8.32
CA ARG A 106 -2.53 -11.62 -6.84
C ARG A 106 -1.08 -11.41 -6.34
N PRO A 107 -0.82 -10.42 -5.47
CA PRO A 107 0.50 -10.25 -4.89
C PRO A 107 0.92 -11.47 -4.05
N SER A 108 2.22 -11.76 -4.03
CA SER A 108 2.79 -12.77 -3.11
C SER A 108 2.54 -12.37 -1.66
N ASP A 109 2.52 -13.33 -0.73
CA ASP A 109 2.47 -13.01 0.69
C ASP A 109 3.81 -12.43 1.19
N GLU A 110 4.92 -12.85 0.56
CA GLU A 110 6.24 -12.25 0.78
C GLU A 110 6.38 -10.93 0.01
N MET A 111 6.98 -9.92 0.65
CA MET A 111 7.24 -8.64 0.00
C MET A 111 8.32 -8.80 -1.09
N GLN A 112 8.05 -8.20 -2.25
CA GLN A 112 8.92 -8.24 -3.41
C GLN A 112 9.10 -6.82 -3.97
N PRO A 113 10.34 -6.38 -4.30
CA PRO A 113 11.60 -7.05 -4.00
C PRO A 113 11.83 -7.19 -2.49
N GLU A 114 12.88 -7.92 -2.09
CA GLU A 114 13.26 -8.03 -0.68
C GLU A 114 13.41 -6.63 -0.05
N PRO A 115 12.73 -6.34 1.07
CA PRO A 115 12.60 -4.99 1.57
C PRO A 115 13.91 -4.47 2.18
N GLN A 116 14.43 -3.40 1.60
CA GLN A 116 15.45 -2.57 2.24
C GLN A 116 14.76 -1.35 2.86
N TRP A 117 14.70 -1.27 4.18
CA TRP A 117 13.99 -0.22 4.90
C TRP A 117 14.82 1.05 5.03
N VAL A 118 14.23 2.20 4.74
CA VAL A 118 14.80 3.54 4.92
C VAL A 118 13.91 4.37 5.85
N SER A 119 14.52 5.27 6.63
CA SER A 119 13.78 6.16 7.53
C SER A 119 13.18 7.34 6.77
N LYS A 120 11.97 7.77 7.14
CA LYS A 120 11.40 9.03 6.64
C LYS A 120 12.14 10.27 7.20
N SER A 121 12.80 10.15 8.37
CA SER A 121 13.48 11.27 9.05
C SER A 121 14.80 11.73 8.42
N GLU A 122 15.39 10.96 7.50
CA GLU A 122 16.64 11.32 6.81
C GLU A 122 16.42 12.32 5.65
N GLN A 123 15.19 12.82 5.49
CA GLN A 123 14.79 13.67 4.36
C GLN A 123 14.79 15.18 4.67
N SER A 124 15.30 15.58 5.83
CA SER A 124 15.53 16.98 6.21
C SER A 124 17.04 17.28 6.22
N SER A 125 17.66 17.39 5.06
CA SER A 125 18.99 18.00 4.88
C SER A 125 19.14 18.56 3.48
#